data_AF-A0A7V6LHC0-F1
#
_entry.id   AF-A0A7V6LHC0-F1
#
_cell.length_a   1.000
_cell.length_b   1.000
_cell.length_c   1.000
_cell.angle_alpha   90.00
_cell.angle_beta   90.00
_cell.angle_gamma   90.00
#
_symmetry.space_group_name_H-M   'P 1'
#
loop_
_entity.id
_entity.type
_entity.pdbx_description
1 polymer ?
#
loop_
_entity_poly.entity_id
_entity_poly.type
_entity_poly.pdbx_seq_one_letter_code
_entity_poly.pdbx_strand_id
1 'polypeptide(L)'
;IAWRYADGGAFDTITVAGTVNMPTNGLVQVSSLTPELKPPAKRPLIAATTAINGPDDLSGWTIEGAKNASLRYSDDRTKIYFFTPRGMLFILE
;
A
#
# COMPACT_ATOMS: atom_id res chain seq x y z
N ILE A 1 5.96 8.93 1.89
CA ILE A 1 6.32 7.65 2.55
C ILE A 1 7.26 6.90 1.63
N ALA A 2 8.49 6.64 2.07
CA ALA A 2 9.37 5.72 1.35
C ALA A 2 9.01 4.29 1.76
N TRP A 3 8.75 3.41 0.79
CA TRP A 3 8.32 2.04 1.02
C TRP A 3 9.13 1.06 0.18
N ARG A 4 9.91 0.22 0.85
CA ARG A 4 10.82 -0.72 0.20
C ARG A 4 10.31 -2.15 0.32
N TYR A 5 10.62 -2.97 -0.68
CA TYR A 5 10.37 -4.41 -0.66
C TYR A 5 11.57 -5.16 -1.23
N ALA A 6 11.72 -6.43 -0.87
CA ALA A 6 12.79 -7.30 -1.32
C ALA A 6 12.26 -8.71 -1.59
N ASP A 7 13.11 -9.54 -2.19
CA ASP A 7 12.83 -10.97 -2.37
C ASP A 7 12.67 -11.70 -1.03
N GLY A 8 12.06 -12.89 -1.05
CA GLY A 8 11.69 -13.63 0.16
C GLY A 8 10.49 -13.02 0.90
N GLY A 9 9.85 -12.00 0.32
CA GLY A 9 8.63 -11.39 0.85
C GLY A 9 8.87 -10.37 1.96
N ALA A 10 10.09 -9.83 2.08
CA ALA A 10 10.39 -8.72 2.98
C ALA A 10 9.85 -7.39 2.43
N PHE A 11 9.33 -6.54 3.31
CA PHE A 11 8.82 -5.21 2.98
C PHE A 11 8.79 -4.31 4.22
N ASP A 12 8.88 -3.00 4.02
CA ASP A 12 8.68 -2.02 5.07
C ASP A 12 7.21 -2.05 5.53
N THR A 13 6.95 -1.92 6.83
CA THR A 13 5.58 -1.69 7.34
C THR A 13 5.66 -0.72 8.50
N ILE A 14 4.79 0.28 8.50
CA ILE A 14 4.70 1.23 9.60
C ILE A 14 3.67 0.66 10.59
N THR A 15 4.12 0.31 11.78
CA THR A 15 3.23 -0.16 12.85
C THR A 15 3.08 0.94 13.90
N VAL A 16 1.83 1.31 14.20
CA VAL A 16 1.49 2.37 15.15
C VAL A 16 0.61 1.78 16.26
N ALA A 17 1.05 1.90 17.51
CA ALA A 17 0.32 1.38 18.67
C ALA A 17 -0.87 2.26 19.12
N GLY A 18 -1.25 3.27 18.33
CA GLY A 18 -2.31 4.21 18.65
C GLY A 18 -2.91 4.85 17.39
N THR A 19 -3.48 6.05 17.56
CA THR A 19 -4.22 6.73 16.50
C THR A 19 -3.31 7.16 15.34
N VAL A 20 -3.75 6.86 14.12
CA VAL A 20 -3.16 7.35 12.87
C VAL A 20 -4.13 8.33 12.23
N ASN A 21 -3.63 9.51 11.86
CA ASN A 21 -4.36 10.48 11.05
C ASN A 21 -3.74 10.52 9.65
N MET A 22 -4.49 10.12 8.63
CA MET A 22 -4.07 10.23 7.24
C MET A 22 -4.57 11.52 6.60
N PRO A 23 -3.70 12.30 5.93
CA PRO A 23 -4.14 13.39 5.08
C PRO A 23 -4.88 12.87 3.84
N THR A 24 -5.66 13.76 3.21
CA THR A 24 -6.43 13.50 1.99
C THR A 24 -5.54 13.21 0.78
N ASN A 25 -4.31 13.72 0.78
CA ASN A 25 -3.33 13.53 -0.27
C ASN A 25 -1.93 13.26 0.31
N GLY A 26 -1.09 12.66 -0.51
CA GLY A 26 0.28 12.32 -0.13
C GLY A 26 0.99 11.52 -1.20
N LEU A 27 2.26 11.23 -0.96
CA LEU A 27 3.12 10.49 -1.87
C LEU A 27 3.66 9.23 -1.21
N VAL A 28 3.57 8.09 -1.89
CA VAL A 28 4.30 6.85 -1.57
C VAL A 28 5.33 6.59 -2.66
N GLN A 29 6.60 6.53 -2.27
CA GLN A 29 7.72 6.19 -3.16
C GLN A 29 8.07 4.71 -2.94
N VAL A 30 7.78 3.89 -3.94
CA VAL A 30 7.95 2.44 -3.90
C VAL A 30 9.26 2.07 -4.57
N SER A 31 10.11 1.32 -3.88
CA SER A 31 11.39 0.87 -4.42
C SER A 31 11.68 -0.58 -4.09
N SER A 32 12.27 -1.31 -5.05
CA SER A 32 12.76 -2.65 -4.81
C SER A 32 14.21 -2.61 -4.32
N LEU A 33 14.51 -3.37 -3.27
CA LEU A 33 15.88 -3.65 -2.83
C LEU A 33 16.50 -4.82 -3.62
N THR A 34 15.68 -5.60 -4.31
CA THR A 34 16.14 -6.66 -5.22
C THR A 34 15.96 -6.20 -6.67
N PRO A 35 17.03 -6.15 -7.49
CA PRO A 35 16.90 -5.76 -8.89
C PRO A 35 15.83 -6.54 -9.64
N GLU A 36 15.08 -5.85 -10.51
CA GLU A 36 14.05 -6.43 -11.40
C GLU A 36 12.86 -7.11 -10.71
N LEU A 37 12.81 -7.15 -9.38
CA LEU A 37 11.69 -7.72 -8.65
C LEU A 37 10.44 -6.86 -8.85
N LYS A 38 9.33 -7.52 -9.21
CA LYS A 38 8.04 -6.84 -9.36
C LYS A 38 7.43 -6.49 -7.99
N PRO A 39 6.76 -5.33 -7.85
CA PRO A 39 6.07 -4.97 -6.61
C PRO A 39 5.04 -6.04 -6.19
N PRO A 40 4.92 -6.35 -4.89
CA PRO A 40 4.01 -7.39 -4.42
C PRO A 40 2.54 -7.00 -4.61
N ALA A 41 1.68 -8.00 -4.86
CA ALA A 41 0.27 -7.80 -5.18
C ALA A 41 -0.51 -7.05 -4.09
N LYS A 42 -0.30 -7.44 -2.83
CA LYS A 42 -0.93 -6.80 -1.67
C LYS A 42 -0.01 -6.93 -0.47
N ARG A 43 0.36 -5.81 0.16
CA ARG A 43 1.13 -5.77 1.42
C ARG A 43 0.67 -4.63 2.32
N PRO A 44 0.68 -4.80 3.65
CA PRO A 44 0.37 -3.71 4.55
C PRO A 44 1.47 -2.65 4.46
N LEU A 45 1.05 -1.40 4.28
CA LEU A 45 1.89 -0.21 4.32
C LEU A 45 1.88 0.39 5.73
N ILE A 46 0.68 0.51 6.32
CA ILE A 46 0.44 0.98 7.68
C ILE A 46 -0.46 -0.03 8.39
N ALA A 47 -0.12 -0.35 9.64
CA ALA A 47 -0.96 -1.09 10.56
C ALA A 47 -1.08 -0.33 11.88
N ALA A 48 -2.31 -0.11 12.33
CA ALA A 48 -2.62 0.56 13.59
C ALA A 48 -3.42 -0.38 14.51
N THR A 49 -3.37 -0.12 15.81
CA THR A 49 -4.21 -0.82 16.81
C THR A 49 -5.63 -0.29 16.86
N THR A 50 -5.87 0.93 16.36
CA THR A 50 -7.17 1.58 16.26
C THR A 50 -7.52 1.91 14.82
N ALA A 51 -8.80 2.21 14.55
CA ALA A 51 -9.23 2.63 13.22
C ALA A 51 -8.48 3.91 12.79
N ILE A 52 -7.94 3.89 11.57
CA ILE A 52 -7.20 5.01 10.99
C ILE A 52 -8.21 6.11 10.64
N ASN A 53 -7.97 7.31 11.18
CA ASN A 53 -8.75 8.50 10.84
C ASN A 53 -8.20 9.09 9.54
N GLY A 54 -9.05 9.33 8.55
CA GLY A 54 -8.62 9.80 7.23
C GLY A 54 -9.79 9.95 6.27
N PRO A 55 -9.50 10.24 4.98
CA PRO A 55 -10.53 10.29 3.94
C PRO A 55 -11.24 8.94 3.76
N ASP A 56 -12.40 8.94 3.11
CA ASP A 56 -13.16 7.71 2.88
C ASP A 56 -12.47 6.74 1.94
N ASP A 57 -11.71 7.27 0.99
CA ASP A 57 -10.81 6.53 0.12
C ASP A 57 -9.45 7.23 0.02
N LEU A 58 -8.47 6.51 -0.54
CA LEU A 58 -7.10 7.00 -0.69
C LEU A 58 -6.78 7.35 -2.15
N SER A 59 -7.78 7.71 -2.97
CA SER A 59 -7.56 8.01 -4.39
C SER A 59 -6.75 9.28 -4.62
N GLY A 60 -6.71 10.19 -3.63
CA GLY A 60 -5.88 11.41 -3.65
C GLY A 60 -4.39 11.16 -3.41
N TRP A 61 -3.98 9.92 -3.12
CA TRP A 61 -2.59 9.56 -2.90
C TRP A 61 -1.89 9.14 -4.20
N THR A 62 -0.72 9.71 -4.43
CA THR A 62 0.15 9.36 -5.55
C THR A 62 1.10 8.24 -5.14
N ILE A 63 1.27 7.25 -6.02
CA ILE A 63 2.23 6.17 -5.84
C ILE A 63 3.24 6.21 -6.99
N GLU A 64 4.51 6.43 -6.64
CA GLU A 64 5.64 6.41 -7.55
C GLU A 64 6.40 5.09 -7.45
N GLY A 65 7.00 4.64 -8.56
CA GLY A 65 7.79 3.40 -8.60
C GLY A 65 6.98 2.11 -8.75
N ALA A 66 5.64 2.18 -8.79
CA ALA A 66 4.77 1.05 -9.10
C ALA A 66 3.55 1.49 -9.93
N LYS A 67 3.56 1.14 -11.23
CA LYS A 67 2.47 1.51 -12.15
C LYS A 67 1.15 0.83 -11.76
N ASN A 68 0.05 1.58 -11.83
CA ASN A 68 -1.32 1.14 -11.50
C ASN A 68 -1.50 0.64 -10.06
N ALA A 69 -0.58 0.99 -9.15
CA ALA A 69 -0.74 0.73 -7.74
C ALA A 69 -1.84 1.62 -7.14
N SER A 70 -2.44 1.17 -6.04
CA SER A 70 -3.38 1.94 -5.24
C SER A 70 -3.19 1.67 -3.75
N LEU A 71 -3.67 2.57 -2.91
CA LEU A 71 -3.79 2.33 -1.47
C LEU A 71 -5.24 1.94 -1.15
N ARG A 72 -5.43 1.01 -0.21
CA ARG A 72 -6.75 0.56 0.22
C ARG A 72 -6.79 0.35 1.71
N TYR A 73 -7.87 0.76 2.36
CA TYR A 73 -8.14 0.39 3.73
C TYR A 73 -8.47 -1.10 3.85
N SER A 74 -8.20 -1.69 5.02
CA SER A 74 -8.90 -2.89 5.48
C SER A 74 -10.36 -2.57 5.82
N ASP A 75 -11.20 -3.60 5.89
CA ASP A 75 -12.62 -3.45 6.20
C ASP A 75 -12.86 -2.83 7.59
N ASP A 76 -11.99 -3.15 8.56
CA ASP A 76 -11.98 -2.58 9.92
C ASP A 76 -11.28 -1.22 10.02
N ARG A 77 -10.78 -0.67 8.90
CA ARG A 77 -9.96 0.55 8.80
C ARG A 77 -8.70 0.56 9.68
N THR A 78 -8.22 -0.58 10.20
CA THR A 78 -6.99 -0.64 11.01
C THR A 78 -5.70 -0.72 10.19
N LYS A 79 -5.81 -1.01 8.89
CA LYS A 79 -4.66 -1.18 8.00
C LYS A 79 -4.86 -0.40 6.70
N ILE A 80 -3.76 0.12 6.18
CA ILE A 80 -3.67 0.59 4.80
C ILE A 80 -2.77 -0.38 4.05
N TYR A 81 -3.30 -0.96 2.97
CA TYR A 81 -2.58 -1.83 2.07
C TYR A 81 -2.06 -1.06 0.87
N PHE A 82 -0.81 -1.33 0.51
CA PHE A 82 -0.34 -1.17 -0.85
C PHE A 82 -0.91 -2.30 -1.70
N PHE A 83 -1.56 -1.96 -2.80
CA PHE A 83 -2.18 -2.91 -3.73
C PHE A 83 -1.67 -2.67 -5.15
N THR A 84 -1.15 -3.70 -5.79
CA THR A 84 -0.85 -3.70 -7.23
C THR A 84 -1.63 -4.81 -7.93
N PRO A 85 -2.34 -4.49 -9.02
CA PRO A 85 -3.00 -5.51 -9.81
C PRO A 85 -1.95 -6.47 -10.39
N ARG A 86 -2.07 -7.75 -10.03
CA ARG A 86 -1.24 -8.82 -10.58
C ARG A 86 -2.11 -9.75 -11.40
N GLY A 87 -2.05 -9.57 -12.71
CA GLY A 87 -2.78 -10.39 -13.66
C GLY A 87 -3.51 -9.54 -14.69
N MET A 88 -3.78 -10.17 -15.82
CA MET A 88 -4.71 -9.70 -16.82
C MET A 88 -6.02 -10.45 -16.55
N LEU A 89 -7.12 -9.72 -16.33
CA LEU A 89 -8.44 -10.36 -16.29
C LEU A 89 -8.77 -10.77 -17.72
N PHE A 90 -8.76 -12.08 -18.01
CA PHE A 90 -9.33 -12.59 -19.25
C PHE A 90 -10.84 -12.75 -19.02
N ILE A 91 -11.64 -11.95 -19.74
CA ILE A 91 -13.07 -12.21 -19.87
C ILE A 91 -13.19 -13.23 -21.01
N LEU A 92 -13.59 -14.46 -20.67
CA LEU A 92 -14.00 -15.43 -21.67
C LEU A 92 -15.45 -15.11 -22.05
N GLU A 93 -15.69 -14.87 -23.34
CA GLU A 93 -17.02 -14.80 -23.95
C GLU A 93 -17.67 -16.18 -24.04
#